data_AF-A0A933AAD8-F1
#
_entry.id   AF-A0A933AAD8-F1
#
_cell.length_a   1.000
_cell.length_b   1.000
_cell.length_c   1.000
_cell.angle_alpha   90.00
_cell.angle_beta   90.00
_cell.angle_gamma   90.00
#
_symmetry.space_group_name_H-M   'P 1'
#
loop_
_entity.id
_entity.type
_entity.pdbx_description
1 polymer ?
#
loop_
_entity_poly.entity_id
_entity_poly.type
_entity_poly.pdbx_seq_one_letter_code
_entity_poly.pdbx_strand_id
1 'polypeptide(L)'
;MASKGVKAWSVIPFNPRFVRDGVITDPKAFSQVILNAIDRPGLRLFRALGALSGQRSIVSTLTLPKVGDISLNELIPREARRSLGVAIDSYYLHWRLLRKEASRQVFYLVAVPRDSVDRFAESMR
;
A
#
# COMPACT_ATOMS: atom_id res chain seq x y z
N MET A 1 -1.85 -4.55 33.54
CA MET A 1 -1.71 -4.23 32.09
C MET A 1 -0.96 -2.91 31.96
N ALA A 2 0.21 -2.90 31.32
CA ALA A 2 0.92 -1.63 31.07
C ALA A 2 0.13 -0.78 30.07
N SER A 3 -0.01 0.52 30.33
CA SER A 3 -0.65 1.43 29.39
C SER A 3 0.16 1.51 28.09
N LYS A 4 -0.50 1.34 26.95
CA LYS A 4 0.10 1.61 25.64
C LYS A 4 0.19 3.12 25.44
N GLY A 5 1.17 3.75 26.11
CA GLY A 5 1.48 5.17 25.93
C GLY A 5 2.42 5.41 24.75
N VAL A 6 2.33 6.60 24.17
CA VAL A 6 3.28 7.07 23.15
C VAL A 6 4.67 7.13 23.77
N LYS A 7 5.64 6.41 23.18
CA LYS A 7 7.04 6.38 23.67
C LYS A 7 7.88 7.51 23.09
N ALA A 8 7.60 7.91 21.86
CA ALA A 8 8.25 9.01 21.16
C ALA A 8 7.35 9.48 20.00
N TRP A 9 7.49 10.75 19.62
CA TRP A 9 6.83 11.35 18.47
C TRP A 9 7.78 12.38 17.84
N SER A 10 7.86 12.40 16.51
CA SER A 10 8.63 13.41 15.78
C SER A 10 7.93 13.76 14.47
N VAL A 11 8.12 15.00 14.03
CA VAL A 11 7.71 15.48 12.71
C VAL A 11 8.94 16.10 12.07
N ILE A 12 9.33 15.60 10.90
CA ILE A 12 10.52 16.07 10.20
C ILE A 12 10.12 16.60 8.83
N PRO A 13 10.34 17.88 8.53
CA PRO A 13 10.21 18.38 7.18
C PRO A 13 11.33 17.80 6.32
N PHE A 14 11.02 17.49 5.07
CA PHE A 14 11.98 16.98 4.11
C PHE A 14 11.90 17.77 2.81
N ASN A 15 12.94 17.66 1.99
CA ASN A 15 12.93 18.35 0.71
C ASN A 15 11.81 17.77 -0.18
N PRO A 16 10.84 18.58 -0.64
CA PRO A 16 9.71 18.08 -1.42
C PRO A 16 10.17 17.40 -2.71
N ARG A 17 11.38 17.66 -3.20
CA ARG A 17 11.93 16.94 -4.36
C ARG A 17 12.01 15.43 -4.18
N PHE A 18 12.08 14.94 -2.93
CA PHE A 18 12.18 13.52 -2.60
C PHE A 18 10.88 12.75 -2.83
N VAL A 19 9.73 13.45 -2.92
CA VAL A 19 8.43 12.85 -3.22
C VAL A 19 7.71 13.69 -4.26
N ARG A 20 7.41 13.10 -5.42
CA ARG A 20 6.67 13.76 -6.50
C ARG A 20 5.52 12.88 -6.94
N ASP A 21 4.33 13.48 -7.06
CA ASP A 21 3.10 12.79 -7.50
C ASP A 21 2.82 11.50 -6.71
N GLY A 22 3.10 11.54 -5.39
CA GLY A 22 2.92 10.42 -4.48
C GLY A 22 3.99 9.33 -4.56
N VAL A 23 5.09 9.55 -5.29
CA VAL A 23 6.18 8.59 -5.46
C VAL A 23 7.50 9.13 -4.95
N ILE A 24 8.22 8.28 -4.23
CA ILE A 24 9.58 8.58 -3.75
C ILE A 24 10.53 8.57 -4.96
N THR A 25 11.15 9.71 -5.22
CA THR A 25 12.03 9.94 -6.37
C THR A 25 13.49 9.58 -6.07
N ASP A 26 13.90 9.74 -4.81
CA ASP A 26 15.23 9.41 -4.30
C ASP A 26 15.12 8.57 -3.01
N PRO A 27 15.00 7.24 -3.12
CA PRO A 27 14.84 6.35 -1.97
C PRO A 27 15.97 6.43 -0.95
N LYS A 28 17.21 6.66 -1.40
CA LYS A 28 18.38 6.75 -0.52
C LYS A 28 18.34 8.02 0.32
N ALA A 29 18.10 9.17 -0.32
CA ALA A 29 18.00 10.44 0.40
C ALA A 29 16.79 10.43 1.34
N PHE A 30 15.67 9.82 0.94
CA PHE A 30 14.49 9.68 1.79
C PHE A 30 14.75 8.75 2.99
N SER A 31 15.46 7.64 2.79
CA SER A 31 15.90 6.75 3.88
C SER A 31 16.70 7.51 4.93
N GLN A 32 17.64 8.37 4.52
CA GLN A 32 18.42 9.18 5.47
C GLN A 32 17.55 10.14 6.28
N VAL A 33 16.49 10.71 5.69
CA VAL A 33 15.50 11.53 6.42
C VAL A 33 14.81 10.70 7.51
N ILE A 34 14.39 9.47 7.19
CA ILE A 34 13.73 8.55 8.13
C ILE A 34 14.69 8.16 9.26
N LEU A 35 15.93 7.76 8.95
CA LEU A 35 16.94 7.40 9.94
C LEU A 35 17.25 8.56 10.89
N ASN A 36 17.44 9.77 10.34
CA ASN A 36 17.63 10.97 11.16
C ASN A 36 16.44 11.28 12.06
N ALA A 37 15.22 10.85 11.70
CA ALA A 37 14.03 11.00 12.53
C ALA A 37 13.96 10.01 13.69
N ILE A 38 14.56 8.83 13.50
CA ILE A 38 14.56 7.71 14.44
C ILE A 38 15.72 7.81 15.44
N ASP A 39 16.89 8.25 14.99
CA ASP A 39 18.09 8.34 15.82
C ASP A 39 17.96 9.42 16.90
N ARG A 40 17.25 10.52 16.61
CA ARG A 40 17.03 11.63 17.56
C ARG A 40 16.43 11.19 18.91
N PRO A 41 15.38 10.36 18.95
CA PRO A 41 14.85 9.82 20.20
C PRO A 41 15.62 8.61 20.75
N GLY A 42 16.71 8.15 20.10
CA GLY A 42 17.48 6.98 20.54
C GLY A 42 16.75 5.65 20.38
N LEU A 43 15.81 5.56 19.44
CA LEU A 43 15.02 4.35 19.21
C LEU A 43 15.79 3.35 18.34
N ARG A 44 15.85 2.09 18.75
CA ARG A 44 16.25 0.97 17.88
C ARG A 44 15.03 0.39 17.19
N LEU A 45 14.93 0.58 15.88
CA LEU A 45 13.82 0.07 15.07
C LEU A 45 14.19 -1.25 14.39
N PHE A 46 13.41 -2.29 14.66
CA PHE A 46 13.54 -3.60 14.00
C PHE A 46 12.50 -3.81 12.89
N ARG A 47 11.39 -3.06 12.93
CA ARG A 47 10.27 -3.14 11.99
C ARG A 47 9.56 -1.81 11.91
N ALA A 48 9.23 -1.39 10.69
CA ALA A 48 8.45 -0.19 10.44
C ALA A 48 7.13 -0.53 9.74
N LEU A 49 6.09 0.25 10.04
CA LEU A 49 4.83 0.27 9.31
C LEU A 49 4.71 1.65 8.68
N GLY A 50 4.39 1.69 7.39
CA GLY A 50 4.13 2.93 6.68
C GLY A 50 2.94 2.79 5.74
N ALA A 51 2.48 3.93 5.25
CA ALA A 51 1.40 4.02 4.28
C ALA A 51 1.94 4.55 2.96
N LEU A 52 1.38 4.04 1.86
CA LEU A 52 1.69 4.50 0.52
C LEU A 52 0.73 5.63 0.13
N SER A 53 1.17 6.52 -0.77
CA SER A 53 0.29 7.54 -1.32
C SER A 53 -0.85 6.90 -2.12
N GLY A 54 -2.07 7.35 -1.85
CA GLY A 54 -3.27 6.97 -2.60
C GLY A 54 -3.39 7.65 -3.97
N GLN A 55 -2.57 8.68 -4.26
CA GLN A 55 -2.77 9.57 -5.41
C GLN A 55 -2.79 8.87 -6.77
N ARG A 56 -2.00 7.80 -6.92
CA ARG A 56 -1.92 6.99 -8.15
C ARG A 56 -2.59 5.62 -8.01
N SER A 57 -3.21 5.35 -6.87
CA SER A 57 -3.85 4.08 -6.56
C SER A 57 -5.29 4.10 -7.03
N ILE A 58 -5.79 2.95 -7.49
CA ILE A 58 -7.20 2.75 -7.83
C ILE A 58 -7.85 2.01 -6.68
N VAL A 59 -8.89 2.60 -6.10
CA VAL A 59 -9.71 1.99 -5.08
C VAL A 59 -11.10 1.77 -5.67
N SER A 60 -11.58 0.53 -5.62
CA SER A 60 -12.90 0.19 -6.15
C SER A 60 -13.52 -0.98 -5.40
N THR A 61 -14.77 -1.27 -5.71
CA THR A 61 -15.42 -2.52 -5.32
C THR A 61 -15.66 -3.39 -6.54
N LEU A 62 -15.46 -4.69 -6.39
CA LEU A 62 -15.71 -5.68 -7.43
C LEU A 62 -16.78 -6.64 -6.95
N THR A 63 -17.90 -6.72 -7.69
CA THR A 63 -18.98 -7.66 -7.40
C THR A 63 -18.85 -8.86 -8.33
N LEU A 64 -18.68 -10.04 -7.75
CA LEU A 64 -18.57 -11.30 -8.47
C LEU A 64 -19.75 -12.21 -8.14
N PRO A 65 -20.19 -13.05 -9.08
CA PRO A 65 -21.05 -14.17 -8.72
C PRO A 65 -20.28 -15.09 -7.75
N LYS A 66 -21.01 -15.83 -6.91
CA LYS A 66 -20.39 -16.96 -6.21
C LYS A 66 -19.90 -17.97 -7.25
N VAL A 67 -18.60 -18.03 -7.41
CA VAL A 67 -17.94 -19.06 -8.19
C VAL A 67 -17.70 -20.27 -7.31
N GLY A 68 -17.93 -21.47 -7.86
CA GLY A 68 -17.58 -22.75 -7.24
C GLY A 68 -16.06 -22.92 -7.24
N ASP A 69 -15.54 -23.77 -8.12
CA ASP A 69 -14.12 -24.17 -8.12
C ASP A 69 -13.16 -23.17 -8.79
N ILE A 70 -13.64 -22.01 -9.26
CA ILE A 70 -12.75 -21.02 -9.88
C ILE A 70 -11.95 -20.29 -8.81
N SER A 71 -10.63 -20.30 -8.96
CA SER A 71 -9.71 -19.58 -8.09
C SER A 71 -9.96 -18.07 -8.11
N LEU A 72 -10.19 -17.48 -6.93
CA LEU A 72 -10.29 -16.02 -6.78
C LEU A 72 -8.99 -15.30 -7.18
N ASN A 73 -7.84 -15.98 -7.04
CA ASN A 73 -6.54 -15.43 -7.46
C ASN A 73 -6.43 -15.26 -8.98
N GLU A 74 -7.24 -15.98 -9.76
CA GLU A 74 -7.29 -15.84 -11.22
C GLU A 74 -8.44 -14.92 -11.64
N LEU A 75 -9.62 -15.10 -11.02
CA LEU A 75 -10.82 -14.38 -11.39
C LEU A 75 -10.72 -12.88 -11.07
N ILE A 76 -10.22 -12.52 -9.89
CA ILE A 76 -10.19 -11.11 -9.46
C ILE A 76 -9.25 -10.26 -10.33
N PRO A 77 -7.98 -10.67 -10.61
CA PRO A 77 -7.14 -9.92 -11.54
C PRO A 77 -7.75 -9.79 -12.94
N ARG A 78 -8.41 -10.84 -13.44
CA ARG A 78 -9.06 -10.82 -14.76
C ARG A 78 -10.19 -9.80 -14.82
N GLU A 79 -11.10 -9.83 -13.84
CA GLU A 79 -12.22 -8.88 -13.81
C GLU A 79 -11.76 -7.46 -13.45
N ALA A 80 -10.70 -7.30 -12.64
CA ALA A 80 -10.09 -5.99 -12.38
C ALA A 80 -9.50 -5.37 -13.66
N ARG A 81 -8.79 -6.17 -14.48
CA ARG A 81 -8.30 -5.73 -15.79
C ARG A 81 -9.44 -5.32 -16.71
N ARG A 82 -10.51 -6.13 -16.76
CA ARG A 82 -11.67 -5.88 -17.62
C ARG A 82 -12.48 -4.64 -17.22
N SER A 83 -12.74 -4.46 -15.92
CA SER A 83 -13.66 -3.43 -15.42
C SER A 83 -12.98 -2.12 -15.04
N LEU A 84 -11.73 -2.17 -14.59
CA LEU A 84 -11.00 -1.01 -14.07
C LEU A 84 -9.85 -0.56 -15.00
N GLY A 85 -9.60 -1.28 -16.11
CA GLY A 85 -8.51 -0.95 -17.03
C GLY A 85 -7.12 -1.07 -16.41
N VAL A 86 -6.98 -1.79 -15.28
CA VAL A 86 -5.70 -1.95 -14.58
C VAL A 86 -4.78 -2.84 -15.40
N ALA A 87 -3.65 -2.29 -15.82
CA ALA A 87 -2.55 -3.09 -16.35
C ALA A 87 -1.93 -3.88 -15.18
N ILE A 88 -2.26 -5.17 -15.06
CA ILE A 88 -1.86 -5.99 -13.90
C ILE A 88 -0.34 -6.07 -13.70
N ASP A 89 0.44 -5.86 -14.77
CA ASP A 89 1.90 -5.83 -14.72
C ASP A 89 2.43 -4.53 -14.11
N SER A 90 1.66 -3.45 -14.13
CA SER A 90 2.05 -2.13 -13.59
C SER A 90 1.54 -1.88 -12.17
N TYR A 91 0.70 -2.76 -11.62
CA TYR A 91 0.07 -2.58 -10.31
C TYR A 91 0.21 -3.83 -9.43
N TYR A 92 0.46 -3.63 -8.14
CA TYR A 92 0.14 -4.61 -7.12
C TYR A 92 -1.35 -4.56 -6.83
N LEU A 93 -2.02 -5.70 -6.96
CA LEU A 93 -3.43 -5.84 -6.67
C LEU A 93 -3.64 -6.46 -5.30
N HIS A 94 -4.36 -5.77 -4.43
CA HIS A 94 -4.79 -6.27 -3.14
C HIS A 94 -6.31 -6.28 -3.06
N TRP A 95 -6.87 -7.33 -2.48
CA TRP A 95 -8.32 -7.43 -2.32
C TRP A 95 -8.71 -8.08 -1.00
N ARG A 96 -9.95 -7.81 -0.59
CA ARG A 96 -10.56 -8.40 0.60
C ARG A 96 -12.05 -8.55 0.41
N LEU A 97 -12.60 -9.70 0.81
CA LEU A 97 -14.04 -9.91 0.84
C LEU A 97 -14.69 -8.93 1.82
N LEU A 98 -15.63 -8.12 1.35
CA LEU A 98 -16.42 -7.22 2.18
C LEU A 98 -17.74 -7.86 2.59
N ARG A 99 -18.43 -8.50 1.64
CA ARG A 99 -19.76 -9.06 1.85
C ARG A 99 -19.96 -10.32 1.02
N LYS A 100 -20.65 -11.29 1.60
CA LYS A 100 -21.08 -12.53 0.92
C LYS A 100 -22.61 -12.61 0.99
N GLU A 101 -23.26 -12.63 -0.15
CA GLU A 101 -24.71 -12.73 -0.31
C GLU A 101 -25.08 -14.14 -0.80
N ALA A 102 -26.37 -14.41 -1.07
CA ALA A 102 -26.81 -15.73 -1.54
C ALA A 102 -26.14 -16.13 -2.88
N SER A 103 -26.11 -15.24 -3.86
CA SER A 103 -25.59 -15.48 -5.22
C SER A 103 -24.36 -14.65 -5.59
N ARG A 104 -23.95 -13.68 -4.76
CA ARG A 104 -22.90 -12.71 -5.07
C ARG A 104 -21.90 -12.53 -3.92
N GLN A 105 -20.74 -12.03 -4.26
CA GLN A 105 -19.67 -11.64 -3.33
C GLN A 105 -19.14 -10.27 -3.74
N VAL A 106 -18.96 -9.40 -2.76
CA VAL A 106 -18.43 -8.04 -2.96
C VAL A 106 -17.03 -7.98 -2.37
N PHE A 107 -16.07 -7.58 -3.17
CA PHE A 107 -14.68 -7.42 -2.79
C PHE A 107 -14.29 -5.94 -2.78
N TYR A 108 -13.55 -5.53 -1.76
CA TYR A 108 -12.78 -4.30 -1.77
C TYR A 108 -11.50 -4.55 -2.57
N LEU A 109 -11.18 -3.65 -3.47
CA LEU A 109 -10.04 -3.76 -4.36
C LEU A 109 -9.17 -2.50 -4.23
N VAL A 110 -7.86 -2.71 -4.12
CA VAL A 110 -6.86 -1.65 -4.21
C VAL A 110 -5.80 -2.09 -5.21
N ALA A 111 -5.64 -1.33 -6.28
CA ALA A 111 -4.51 -1.47 -7.18
C ALA A 111 -3.54 -0.31 -6.91
N VAL A 112 -2.33 -0.65 -6.47
CA VAL A 112 -1.27 0.32 -6.18
C VAL A 112 -0.17 0.18 -7.24
N PRO A 113 0.31 1.27 -7.86
CA PRO A 113 1.40 1.19 -8.83
C PRO A 113 2.64 0.51 -8.24
N ARG A 114 3.26 -0.37 -9.02
CA ARG A 114 4.46 -1.10 -8.57
C ARG A 114 5.61 -0.17 -8.22
N ASP A 115 5.84 0.85 -9.04
CA ASP A 115 6.88 1.86 -8.80
C ASP A 115 6.70 2.57 -7.45
N SER A 116 5.47 2.89 -7.05
CA SER A 116 5.19 3.47 -5.73
C SER A 116 5.57 2.51 -4.58
N VAL A 117 5.22 1.22 -4.70
CA VAL A 117 5.53 0.20 -3.69
C VAL A 117 7.03 -0.07 -3.63
N ASP A 118 7.66 -0.24 -4.78
CA ASP A 118 9.06 -0.64 -4.89
C ASP A 118 9.99 0.47 -4.40
N ARG A 119 9.71 1.74 -4.77
CA ARG A 119 10.46 2.91 -4.28
C ARG A 119 10.31 3.10 -2.77
N PHE A 120 9.10 2.87 -2.25
CA PHE A 120 8.87 2.88 -0.82
C PHE A 120 9.65 1.76 -0.13
N ALA A 121 9.55 0.52 -0.60
CA ALA A 121 10.29 -0.60 -0.05
C ALA A 121 11.81 -0.38 -0.10
N GLU A 122 12.32 0.21 -1.19
CA GLU A 122 13.73 0.59 -1.33
C GLU A 122 14.15 1.63 -0.27
N SER A 123 13.30 2.60 0.06
CA SER A 123 13.59 3.62 1.08
C SER A 123 13.56 3.09 2.52
N MET A 124 12.96 1.91 2.75
CA MET A 124 12.82 1.29 4.06
C MET A 124 13.83 0.17 4.31
N ARG A 125 14.72 -0.10 3.35
CA ARG A 125 15.87 -0.99 3.50
C ARG A 125 17.03 -0.25 4.15
#